data_AF-A0A7Y8L751-F1
#
_entry.id   AF-A0A7Y8L751-F1
#
_cell.length_a   1.000
_cell.length_b   1.000
_cell.length_c   1.000
_cell.angle_alpha   90.00
_cell.angle_beta   90.00
_cell.angle_gamma   90.00
#
_symmetry.space_group_name_H-M   'P 1'
#
loop_
_entity.id
_entity.type
_entity.pdbx_description
1 polymer ?
#
loop_
_entity_poly.entity_id
_entity_poly.type
_entity_poly.pdbx_seq_one_letter_code
_entity_poly.pdbx_strand_id
1 'polypeptide(L)'
;ARSGETPEAAEREAVVYSLVLRDFSFPLMTLEISCGRGTYIRSLCSDIGRALGCGAHLVGLRRTRSGRFTLDQAMTLEDLSRWIEEKNVENKVIPLKNGLDLSREVRLEEKTAARVRQGQPLLVSDLPTQERERLRRGQRWGLLRGAHELVAIAEAEVDAGPRLAADSRALRILRVFHGSNIENPWGRSRDRGKFNGESISNSE
;
A
#
# COMPACT_ATOMS: atom_id res chain seq x y z
N ALA A 1 -4.71 1.32 23.47
CA ALA A 1 -4.81 2.78 23.72
C ALA A 1 -6.22 3.19 24.17
N ARG A 2 -6.78 2.53 25.20
CA ARG A 2 -8.05 2.89 25.88
C ARG A 2 -8.08 2.33 27.32
N SER A 3 -7.01 2.50 28.11
CA SER A 3 -6.99 1.97 29.49
C SER A 3 -6.18 2.79 30.51
N GLY A 4 -5.82 4.04 30.23
CA GLY A 4 -5.06 4.88 31.20
C GLY A 4 -3.62 4.41 31.50
N GLU A 5 -3.26 3.20 31.10
CA GLU A 5 -1.89 2.68 31.17
C GLU A 5 -1.05 3.26 30.03
N THR A 6 0.08 3.89 30.37
CA THR A 6 1.13 4.26 29.43
C THR A 6 1.62 2.97 28.77
N PRO A 7 1.40 2.78 27.46
CA PRO A 7 1.92 1.61 26.78
C PRO A 7 3.44 1.68 26.89
N GLU A 8 4.08 0.63 27.43
CA GLU A 8 5.51 0.43 27.28
C GLU A 8 5.79 0.32 25.79
N ALA A 9 6.28 1.41 25.21
CA ALA A 9 6.69 1.44 23.83
C ALA A 9 7.97 0.60 23.72
N ALA A 10 7.82 -0.65 23.30
CA ALA A 10 8.96 -1.50 23.01
C ALA A 10 9.93 -0.74 22.09
N GLU A 11 11.20 -0.68 22.49
CA GLU A 11 12.25 -0.07 21.67
C GLU A 11 12.33 -0.78 20.33
N ARG A 12 12.36 0.00 19.26
CA ARG A 12 12.47 -0.50 17.89
C ARG A 12 13.60 0.21 17.21
N GLU A 13 14.47 -0.56 16.57
CA GLU A 13 15.51 -0.01 15.72
C GLU A 13 14.88 0.74 14.55
N ALA A 14 15.28 2.00 14.39
CA ALA A 14 14.93 2.82 13.26
C ALA A 14 16.14 2.94 12.34
N VAL A 15 15.95 2.64 11.05
CA VAL A 15 17.01 2.82 10.04
C VAL A 15 16.86 4.20 9.42
N VAL A 16 17.92 5.01 9.47
CA VAL A 16 18.05 6.26 8.73
C VAL A 16 19.04 6.03 7.60
N TYR A 17 18.57 6.04 6.36
CA TYR A 17 19.40 5.84 5.17
C TYR A 17 20.15 7.11 4.77
N SER A 18 19.54 8.29 4.95
CA SER A 18 20.18 9.59 4.75
C SER A 18 19.57 10.64 5.66
N LEU A 19 20.40 11.60 6.07
CA LEU A 19 20.00 12.78 6.82
C LEU A 19 20.81 13.96 6.29
N VAL A 20 20.13 14.94 5.70
CA VAL A 20 20.77 16.10 5.06
C VAL A 20 20.17 17.38 5.63
N LEU A 21 21.03 18.26 6.11
CA LEU A 21 20.65 19.62 6.47
C LEU A 21 20.43 20.44 5.19
N ARG A 22 19.20 20.90 4.97
CA ARG A 22 18.83 21.70 3.79
C ARG A 22 18.88 23.20 4.06
N ASP A 23 18.47 23.61 5.25
CA ASP A 23 18.46 25.01 5.65
C ASP A 23 18.57 25.12 7.17
N PHE A 24 19.19 26.21 7.64
CA PHE A 24 19.31 26.51 9.06
C PHE A 24 19.27 28.02 9.29
N SER A 25 18.23 28.46 9.99
CA SER A 25 18.04 29.85 10.41
C SER A 25 17.44 29.82 11.81
N PHE A 26 18.29 29.98 12.83
CA PHE A 26 17.88 29.83 14.23
C PHE A 26 16.59 30.63 14.54
N PRO A 27 15.58 30.02 15.18
CA PRO A 27 15.59 28.68 15.82
C PRO A 27 15.15 27.52 14.90
N LEU A 28 15.05 27.72 13.59
CA LEU A 28 14.53 26.76 12.63
C LEU A 28 15.64 26.01 11.88
N MET A 29 15.39 24.71 11.67
CA MET A 29 16.25 23.82 10.90
C MET A 29 15.38 22.95 9.98
N THR A 30 15.74 22.89 8.70
CA THR A 30 15.07 22.03 7.72
C THR A 30 15.96 20.83 7.40
N LEU A 31 15.45 19.63 7.68
CA LEU A 31 16.13 18.37 7.41
C LEU A 31 15.40 17.60 6.29
N GLU A 32 16.17 17.02 5.38
CA GLU A 32 15.69 15.98 4.47
C GLU A 32 16.18 14.62 4.97
N ILE A 33 15.23 13.69 5.15
CA ILE A 33 15.48 12.41 5.80
C ILE A 33 14.92 11.28 4.95
N SER A 34 15.76 10.31 4.61
CA SER A 34 15.34 9.01 4.07
C SER A 34 15.44 7.97 5.17
N CYS A 35 14.35 7.28 5.47
CA CYS A 35 14.28 6.34 6.58
C CYS A 35 13.48 5.08 6.27
N GLY A 36 13.68 4.05 7.09
CA GLY A 36 12.92 2.81 7.07
C GLY A 36 11.46 3.00 7.44
N ARG A 37 10.69 1.91 7.36
CA ARG A 37 9.30 1.89 7.81
C ARG A 37 9.24 2.05 9.33
N GLY A 38 8.26 2.79 9.82
CA GLY A 38 8.01 2.92 11.25
C GLY A 38 8.93 3.92 11.98
N THR A 39 9.84 4.60 11.29
CA THR A 39 10.64 5.67 11.89
C THR A 39 9.75 6.83 12.32
N TYR A 40 9.86 7.20 13.58
CA TYR A 40 9.08 8.28 14.16
C TYR A 40 9.90 9.57 14.16
N ILE A 41 9.72 10.38 13.10
CA ILE A 41 10.50 11.61 12.85
C ILE A 41 10.45 12.58 14.04
N ARG A 42 9.34 12.63 14.79
CA ARG A 42 9.24 13.45 16.01
C ARG A 42 10.26 13.08 17.08
N SER A 43 10.46 11.78 17.35
CA SER A 43 11.48 11.33 18.31
C SER A 43 12.87 11.64 17.79
N LEU A 44 13.12 11.40 16.50
CA LEU A 44 14.40 11.74 15.89
C LEU A 44 14.73 13.24 16.03
N CYS A 45 13.76 14.14 15.84
CA CYS A 45 13.97 15.56 16.08
C CYS A 45 14.29 15.86 17.55
N SER A 46 13.59 15.22 18.49
CA SER A 46 13.87 15.35 19.94
C SER A 46 15.28 14.88 20.28
N ASP A 47 15.72 13.75 19.71
CA ASP A 47 17.05 13.19 19.92
C ASP A 47 18.15 14.10 19.34
N ILE A 48 17.93 14.67 18.15
CA ILE A 48 18.84 15.66 17.55
C ILE A 48 18.94 16.89 18.45
N GLY A 49 17.80 17.43 18.92
CA GLY A 49 17.80 18.58 19.82
C GLY A 49 18.49 18.32 21.15
N ARG A 50 18.29 17.13 21.72
CA ARG A 50 18.99 16.68 22.93
C ARG A 50 20.51 16.58 22.70
N ALA A 51 20.94 16.03 21.56
CA ALA A 51 22.35 15.96 21.20
C ALA A 51 22.98 17.34 21.00
N LEU A 52 22.21 18.33 20.54
CA LEU A 52 22.63 19.72 20.41
C LEU A 52 22.58 20.53 21.72
N GLY A 53 21.96 19.99 22.78
CA GLY A 53 21.90 20.59 24.11
C GLY A 53 20.81 21.65 24.33
N CYS A 54 20.11 22.09 23.28
CA CYS A 54 19.03 23.08 23.38
C CYS A 54 17.62 22.48 23.38
N GLY A 55 17.49 21.19 23.02
CA GLY A 55 16.21 20.57 22.73
C GLY A 55 15.65 20.99 21.36
N ALA A 56 14.80 20.16 20.78
CA ALA A 56 14.12 20.46 19.52
C ALA A 56 12.81 19.69 19.44
N HIS A 57 11.86 20.24 18.69
CA HIS A 57 10.61 19.56 18.37
C HIS A 57 10.26 19.80 16.89
N LEU A 58 9.44 18.90 16.36
CA LEU A 58 9.03 18.95 14.96
C LEU A 58 7.96 20.04 14.78
N VAL A 59 8.25 21.06 13.97
CA VAL A 59 7.32 22.15 13.62
C VAL A 59 6.52 21.88 12.34
N GLY A 60 7.10 21.11 11.41
CA GLY A 60 6.46 20.77 10.15
C GLY A 60 7.04 19.48 9.56
N LEU A 61 6.20 18.70 8.89
CA LEU A 61 6.60 17.46 8.25
C LEU A 61 5.89 17.29 6.92
N ARG A 62 6.67 17.13 5.86
CA ARG A 62 6.15 16.78 4.54
C ARG A 62 6.79 15.48 4.08
N ARG A 63 5.96 14.45 3.90
CA ARG A 63 6.42 13.20 3.30
C ARG A 63 6.49 13.37 1.78
N THR A 64 7.71 13.33 1.23
CA THR A 64 7.95 13.47 -0.21
C THR A 64 7.97 12.14 -0.95
N ARG A 65 8.12 11.02 -0.24
CA ARG A 65 8.15 9.67 -0.81
C ARG A 65 7.57 8.62 0.15
N SER A 66 6.89 7.61 -0.40
CA SER A 66 6.43 6.42 0.31
C SER A 66 6.59 5.20 -0.58
N GLY A 67 7.63 4.40 -0.33
CA GLY A 67 8.01 3.33 -1.26
C GLY A 67 8.28 3.92 -2.64
N ARG A 68 7.61 3.42 -3.69
CA ARG A 68 7.73 3.93 -5.06
C ARG A 68 6.96 5.22 -5.37
N PHE A 69 6.05 5.62 -4.48
CA PHE A 69 5.21 6.78 -4.70
C PHE A 69 5.94 8.05 -4.29
N THR A 70 6.08 8.99 -5.22
CA THR A 70 6.66 10.31 -4.96
C THR A 70 5.57 11.37 -4.87
N LEU A 71 5.93 12.50 -4.28
CA LEU A 71 5.06 13.66 -4.19
C LEU A 71 4.66 14.20 -5.56
N ASP A 72 5.50 14.06 -6.59
CA ASP A 72 5.19 14.50 -7.96
C ASP A 72 4.05 13.70 -8.61
N GLN A 73 3.78 12.50 -8.07
CA GLN A 73 2.65 11.66 -8.48
C GLN A 73 1.38 11.96 -7.66
N ALA A 74 1.48 12.79 -6.62
CA ALA A 74 0.36 13.11 -5.77
C ALA A 74 -0.62 14.06 -6.47
N MET A 75 -1.89 13.92 -6.14
CA MET A 75 -2.97 14.77 -6.64
C MET A 75 -3.58 15.52 -5.47
N THR A 76 -3.93 16.79 -5.68
CA THR A 76 -4.66 17.58 -4.69
C THR A 76 -6.12 17.13 -4.61
N LEU A 77 -6.83 17.54 -3.55
CA LEU A 77 -8.26 17.22 -3.41
C LEU A 77 -9.12 18.00 -4.41
N GLU A 78 -8.69 19.20 -4.77
CA GLU A 78 -9.32 20.06 -5.76
C GLU A 78 -9.21 19.44 -7.15
N ASP A 79 -8.00 18.97 -7.53
CA ASP A 79 -7.80 18.26 -8.78
C ASP A 79 -8.66 17.00 -8.82
N LEU A 80 -8.65 16.19 -7.75
CA LEU A 80 -9.45 14.97 -7.65
C LEU A 80 -10.94 15.25 -7.84
N SER A 81 -11.47 16.30 -7.21
CA SER A 81 -12.88 16.70 -7.34
C SER A 81 -13.23 17.02 -8.81
N ARG A 82 -12.36 17.75 -9.51
CA ARG A 82 -12.53 18.06 -10.93
C ARG A 82 -12.53 16.78 -11.80
N TRP A 83 -11.63 15.83 -11.57
CA TRP A 83 -11.61 14.56 -12.32
C TRP A 83 -12.86 13.68 -12.06
N ILE A 84 -13.44 13.77 -10.86
CA ILE A 84 -14.69 13.08 -10.56
C ILE A 84 -15.85 13.70 -11.34
N GLU A 85 -15.93 15.02 -11.39
CA GLU A 85 -16.96 15.76 -12.16
C GLU A 85 -16.85 15.47 -13.67
N GLU A 86 -15.64 15.42 -14.19
CA GLU A 86 -15.32 15.09 -15.58
C GLU A 86 -15.48 13.59 -15.92
N LYS A 87 -15.80 12.74 -14.94
CA LYS A 87 -15.96 11.26 -15.10
C LYS A 87 -14.74 10.60 -15.75
N ASN A 88 -13.55 11.03 -15.36
CA ASN A 88 -12.29 10.55 -15.92
C ASN A 88 -11.27 10.16 -14.83
N VAL A 89 -11.73 10.05 -13.57
CA VAL A 89 -10.90 9.69 -12.42
C VAL A 89 -10.27 8.31 -12.54
N GLU A 90 -10.91 7.35 -13.24
CA GLU A 90 -10.36 5.99 -13.39
C GLU A 90 -8.99 5.99 -14.09
N ASN A 91 -8.76 6.96 -14.99
CA ASN A 91 -7.48 7.13 -15.69
C ASN A 91 -6.35 7.61 -14.79
N LYS A 92 -6.66 8.07 -13.57
CA LYS A 92 -5.70 8.55 -12.58
C LYS A 92 -5.49 7.57 -11.42
N VAL A 93 -6.34 6.56 -11.29
CA VAL A 93 -6.19 5.54 -10.25
C VAL A 93 -5.01 4.65 -10.61
N ILE A 94 -4.03 4.56 -9.71
CA ILE A 94 -2.90 3.67 -9.86
C ILE A 94 -3.41 2.23 -9.64
N PRO A 95 -3.25 1.31 -10.62
CA PRO A 95 -3.65 -0.09 -10.44
C PRO A 95 -2.93 -0.71 -9.25
N LEU A 96 -3.64 -1.55 -8.48
CA LEU A 96 -3.11 -2.13 -7.24
C LEU A 96 -1.77 -2.86 -7.44
N LYS A 97 -1.61 -3.60 -8.55
CA LYS A 97 -0.35 -4.28 -8.89
C LYS A 97 0.84 -3.32 -8.94
N ASN A 98 0.61 -2.08 -9.41
CA ASN A 98 1.65 -1.06 -9.52
C ASN A 98 2.02 -0.47 -8.16
N GLY A 99 1.20 -0.64 -7.13
CA GLY A 99 1.50 -0.22 -5.76
C GLY A 99 2.24 -1.25 -4.91
N LEU A 100 2.46 -2.45 -5.44
CA LEU A 100 3.05 -3.57 -4.72
C LEU A 100 4.46 -3.85 -5.20
N ASP A 101 5.32 -4.23 -4.25
CA ASP A 101 6.68 -4.66 -4.55
C ASP A 101 6.68 -6.14 -4.91
N LEU A 102 6.32 -6.41 -6.16
CA LEU A 102 6.25 -7.74 -6.75
C LEU A 102 7.51 -7.96 -7.59
N SER A 103 8.17 -9.09 -7.38
CA SER A 103 9.39 -9.42 -8.13
C SER A 103 9.09 -9.96 -9.53
N ARG A 104 7.93 -10.62 -9.67
CA ARG A 104 7.46 -11.28 -10.89
C ARG A 104 5.94 -11.20 -10.98
N GLU A 105 5.43 -11.26 -12.20
CA GLU A 105 3.99 -11.36 -12.49
C GLU A 105 3.76 -12.56 -13.41
N VAL A 106 2.70 -13.33 -13.17
CA VAL A 106 2.25 -14.39 -14.08
C VAL A 106 0.78 -14.18 -14.42
N ARG A 107 0.44 -14.35 -15.71
CA ARG A 107 -0.93 -14.28 -16.19
C ARG A 107 -1.60 -15.64 -16.06
N LEU A 108 -2.77 -15.65 -15.45
CA LEU A 108 -3.57 -16.85 -15.24
C LEU A 108 -4.72 -16.91 -16.25
N GLU A 109 -5.05 -18.13 -16.65
CA GLU A 109 -6.32 -18.43 -17.30
C GLU A 109 -7.48 -18.36 -16.29
N GLU A 110 -8.71 -18.18 -16.77
CA GLU A 110 -9.88 -18.00 -15.91
C GLU A 110 -10.10 -19.17 -14.94
N LYS A 111 -9.90 -20.41 -15.39
CA LYS A 111 -10.05 -21.61 -14.55
C LYS A 111 -9.06 -21.61 -13.39
N THR A 112 -7.81 -21.26 -13.65
CA THR A 112 -6.76 -21.19 -12.63
C THR A 112 -7.01 -20.00 -11.70
N ALA A 113 -7.40 -18.84 -12.24
CA ALA A 113 -7.75 -17.67 -11.45
C ALA A 113 -8.91 -17.97 -10.47
N ALA A 114 -9.94 -18.68 -10.90
CA ALA A 114 -11.06 -19.08 -10.04
C ALA A 114 -10.61 -19.97 -8.86
N ARG A 115 -9.74 -20.95 -9.11
CA ARG A 115 -9.12 -21.79 -8.06
C ARG A 115 -8.31 -20.96 -7.06
N VAL A 116 -7.50 -20.02 -7.57
CA VAL A 116 -6.68 -19.11 -6.74
C VAL A 116 -7.54 -18.19 -5.87
N ARG A 117 -8.67 -17.69 -6.38
CA ARG A 117 -9.60 -16.88 -5.59
C ARG A 117 -10.17 -17.65 -4.38
N GLN A 118 -10.28 -18.97 -4.49
CA GLN A 118 -10.67 -19.85 -3.39
C GLN A 118 -9.48 -20.23 -2.47
N GLY A 119 -8.31 -19.62 -2.65
CA GLY A 119 -7.12 -19.85 -1.84
C GLY A 119 -6.32 -21.10 -2.22
N GLN A 120 -6.64 -21.76 -3.33
CA GLN A 120 -5.87 -22.93 -3.77
C GLN A 120 -4.45 -22.50 -4.22
N PRO A 121 -3.40 -23.23 -3.81
CA PRO A 121 -2.03 -22.96 -4.27
C PRO A 121 -1.87 -23.30 -5.76
N LEU A 122 -0.88 -22.69 -6.42
CA LEU A 122 -0.50 -23.09 -7.77
C LEU A 122 0.51 -24.22 -7.72
N LEU A 123 0.30 -25.22 -8.56
CA LEU A 123 1.26 -26.27 -8.83
C LEU A 123 2.25 -25.80 -9.92
N VAL A 124 3.37 -26.51 -10.03
CA VAL A 124 4.34 -26.27 -11.10
C VAL A 124 3.69 -26.45 -12.48
N SER A 125 2.77 -27.41 -12.62
CA SER A 125 1.99 -27.63 -13.84
C SER A 125 1.10 -26.45 -14.23
N ASP A 126 0.62 -25.67 -13.26
CA ASP A 126 -0.26 -24.51 -13.50
C ASP A 126 0.52 -23.30 -14.06
N LEU A 127 1.86 -23.31 -14.00
CA LEU A 127 2.72 -22.23 -14.49
C LEU A 127 3.18 -22.48 -15.94
N PRO A 128 3.29 -21.42 -16.78
CA PRO A 128 3.96 -21.51 -18.08
C PRO A 128 5.41 -21.98 -17.93
N THR A 129 5.91 -22.79 -18.86
CA THR A 129 7.27 -23.37 -18.80
C THR A 129 8.36 -22.32 -18.57
N GLN A 130 8.25 -21.16 -19.23
CA GLN A 130 9.21 -20.06 -19.10
C GLN A 130 9.30 -19.48 -17.68
N GLU A 131 8.21 -19.52 -16.92
CA GLU A 131 8.17 -19.01 -15.55
C GLU A 131 8.66 -20.06 -14.54
N ARG A 132 8.57 -21.36 -14.86
CA ARG A 132 9.07 -22.44 -14.00
C ARG A 132 10.58 -22.34 -13.77
N GLU A 133 11.33 -21.96 -14.80
CA GLU A 133 12.80 -21.79 -14.74
C GLU A 133 13.24 -20.60 -13.89
N ARG A 134 12.30 -19.69 -13.61
CA ARG A 134 12.54 -18.43 -12.90
C ARG A 134 12.10 -18.48 -11.44
N LEU A 135 11.54 -19.60 -10.98
CA LEU A 135 11.16 -19.79 -9.59
C LEU A 135 12.39 -19.68 -8.68
N ARG A 136 12.24 -18.86 -7.63
CA ARG A 136 13.21 -18.68 -6.56
C ARG A 136 12.46 -18.67 -5.25
N ARG A 137 12.81 -19.56 -4.32
CA ARG A 137 12.13 -19.66 -3.03
C ARG A 137 12.14 -18.31 -2.31
N GLY A 138 11.01 -17.94 -1.70
CA GLY A 138 10.81 -16.68 -0.98
C GLY A 138 10.51 -15.47 -1.87
N GLN A 139 10.58 -15.61 -3.20
CA GLN A 139 10.23 -14.53 -4.11
C GLN A 139 8.72 -14.26 -4.10
N ARG A 140 8.32 -12.99 -4.16
CA ARG A 140 6.91 -12.58 -4.26
C ARG A 140 6.45 -12.46 -5.69
N TRP A 141 5.31 -13.06 -5.97
CA TRP A 141 4.68 -13.13 -7.28
C TRP A 141 3.31 -12.46 -7.27
N GLY A 142 3.05 -11.66 -8.29
CA GLY A 142 1.71 -11.18 -8.64
C GLY A 142 1.01 -12.18 -9.56
N LEU A 143 -0.17 -12.64 -9.17
CA LEU A 143 -1.02 -13.48 -9.99
C LEU A 143 -2.07 -12.60 -10.66
N LEU A 144 -2.01 -12.48 -11.99
CA LEU A 144 -2.83 -11.53 -12.75
C LEU A 144 -3.88 -12.24 -13.61
N ARG A 145 -5.03 -11.60 -13.78
CA ARG A 145 -5.99 -11.89 -14.85
C ARG A 145 -6.01 -10.73 -15.83
N GLY A 146 -5.90 -11.03 -17.13
CA GLY A 146 -5.82 -9.99 -18.16
C GLY A 146 -4.61 -9.06 -17.96
N ALA A 147 -4.78 -7.77 -18.27
CA ALA A 147 -3.67 -6.80 -18.24
C ALA A 147 -3.39 -6.21 -16.84
N HIS A 148 -4.42 -6.01 -16.02
CA HIS A 148 -4.33 -5.18 -14.81
C HIS A 148 -4.94 -5.77 -13.54
N GLU A 149 -5.76 -6.82 -13.64
CA GLU A 149 -6.44 -7.36 -12.47
C GLU A 149 -5.50 -8.24 -11.66
N LEU A 150 -5.15 -7.79 -10.45
CA LEU A 150 -4.43 -8.60 -9.49
C LEU A 150 -5.41 -9.55 -8.80
N VAL A 151 -5.21 -10.85 -8.98
CA VAL A 151 -6.01 -11.91 -8.35
C VAL A 151 -5.45 -12.25 -6.98
N ALA A 152 -4.12 -12.35 -6.86
CA ALA A 152 -3.47 -12.69 -5.62
C ALA A 152 -2.00 -12.29 -5.59
N ILE A 153 -1.46 -12.18 -4.37
CA ILE A 153 -0.02 -12.20 -4.12
C ILE A 153 0.32 -13.58 -3.59
N ALA A 154 1.38 -14.17 -4.13
CA ALA A 154 1.89 -15.45 -3.70
C ALA A 154 3.40 -15.41 -3.45
N GLU A 155 3.90 -16.41 -2.73
CA GLU A 155 5.32 -16.62 -2.46
C GLU A 155 5.76 -17.95 -3.06
N ALA A 156 6.89 -17.95 -3.74
CA ALA A 156 7.46 -19.19 -4.28
C ALA A 156 8.00 -20.09 -3.17
N GLU A 157 7.59 -21.35 -3.16
CA GLU A 157 8.01 -22.36 -2.18
C GLU A 157 9.16 -23.24 -2.68
N VAL A 158 9.45 -23.19 -3.97
CA VAL A 158 10.43 -24.02 -4.66
C VAL A 158 11.39 -23.18 -5.48
N ASP A 159 12.59 -23.72 -5.68
CA ASP A 159 13.54 -23.22 -6.68
C ASP A 159 13.36 -23.98 -7.98
N ALA A 160 13.62 -23.29 -9.09
CA ALA A 160 13.69 -23.93 -10.40
C ALA A 160 14.78 -25.01 -10.42
N GLY A 161 14.47 -26.17 -11.02
CA GLY A 161 15.45 -27.24 -11.18
C GLY A 161 14.94 -28.41 -12.03
N PRO A 162 15.84 -29.24 -12.56
CA PRO A 162 15.50 -30.33 -13.48
C PRO A 162 14.67 -31.45 -12.84
N ARG A 163 14.64 -31.54 -11.51
CA ARG A 163 13.88 -32.55 -10.74
C ARG A 163 12.57 -32.02 -10.17
N LEU A 164 12.14 -30.82 -10.56
CA LEU A 164 10.95 -30.21 -10.02
C LEU A 164 9.69 -30.94 -10.55
N ALA A 165 9.00 -31.66 -9.67
CA ALA A 165 7.82 -32.43 -10.05
C ALA A 165 6.64 -31.51 -10.40
N ALA A 166 5.84 -31.92 -11.38
CA ALA A 166 4.75 -31.09 -11.92
C ALA A 166 3.63 -30.81 -10.91
N ASP A 167 3.43 -31.73 -9.96
CA ASP A 167 2.44 -31.67 -8.87
C ASP A 167 2.96 -30.96 -7.61
N SER A 168 4.22 -30.53 -7.60
CA SER A 168 4.78 -29.76 -6.50
C SER A 168 4.09 -28.40 -6.38
N ARG A 169 3.87 -27.95 -5.14
CA ARG A 169 3.38 -26.59 -4.87
C ARG A 169 4.45 -25.59 -5.29
N ALA A 170 4.16 -24.79 -6.31
CA ALA A 170 5.07 -23.77 -6.80
C ALA A 170 4.91 -22.48 -6.00
N LEU A 171 3.66 -22.01 -5.85
CA LEU A 171 3.34 -20.72 -5.24
C LEU A 171 2.30 -20.88 -4.14
N ARG A 172 2.65 -20.45 -2.92
CA ARG A 172 1.74 -20.35 -1.77
C ARG A 172 1.06 -18.99 -1.75
N ILE A 173 -0.25 -18.97 -1.64
CA ILE A 173 -1.04 -17.75 -1.61
C ILE A 173 -0.81 -17.00 -0.29
N LEU A 174 -0.42 -15.72 -0.38
CA LEU A 174 -0.31 -14.82 0.77
C LEU A 174 -1.59 -13.99 0.95
N ARG A 175 -2.17 -13.53 -0.15
CA ARG A 175 -3.38 -12.70 -0.14
C ARG A 175 -4.13 -12.85 -1.45
N VAL A 176 -5.44 -13.04 -1.37
CA VAL A 176 -6.36 -13.00 -2.51
C VAL A 176 -7.03 -11.63 -2.58
N PHE A 177 -7.23 -11.15 -3.79
CA PHE A 177 -8.01 -9.97 -4.12
C PHE A 177 -9.20 -10.39 -4.97
N HIS A 178 -10.35 -9.82 -4.66
CA HIS A 178 -11.55 -10.02 -5.46
C HIS A 178 -11.68 -8.80 -6.37
N GLY A 179 -11.89 -9.05 -7.66
CA GLY A 179 -12.25 -7.99 -8.59
C GLY A 179 -13.51 -7.27 -8.14
N SER A 180 -13.73 -6.07 -8.65
CA SER A 180 -14.92 -5.25 -8.46
C SER A 180 -16.15 -5.88 -9.14
N ASN A 181 -16.56 -7.06 -8.69
CA ASN A 181 -17.94 -7.49 -8.67
C ASN A 181 -18.43 -7.51 -7.23
N ILE A 182 -18.03 -6.46 -6.50
CA ILE A 182 -18.65 -6.10 -5.25
C ILE A 182 -20.00 -5.48 -5.66
N GLU A 183 -21.01 -6.32 -5.86
CA GLU A 183 -22.37 -5.89 -5.54
C GLU A 183 -22.29 -5.31 -4.13
N ASN A 184 -22.65 -4.04 -4.03
CA ASN A 184 -22.55 -3.22 -2.84
C ASN A 184 -22.83 -4.01 -1.53
N PRO A 185 -21.82 -4.38 -0.71
CA PRO A 185 -22.05 -5.11 0.54
C PRO A 185 -22.61 -4.16 1.60
N TRP A 186 -22.54 -2.86 1.33
CA TRP A 186 -23.05 -1.76 2.12
C TRP A 186 -24.27 -1.17 1.43
N GLY A 187 -25.23 -2.02 1.05
CA GLY A 187 -26.54 -1.64 0.51
C GLY A 187 -27.31 -0.70 1.45
N ARG A 188 -26.87 0.54 1.60
CA ARG A 188 -27.72 1.67 1.94
C ARG A 188 -28.31 2.12 0.62
N SER A 189 -29.55 1.70 0.41
CA SER A 189 -30.48 2.40 -0.46
C SER A 189 -30.25 3.90 -0.32
N ARG A 190 -29.91 4.57 -1.43
CA ARG A 190 -30.11 6.01 -1.57
C ARG A 190 -31.62 6.23 -1.61
N ASP A 191 -32.26 6.08 -0.46
CA ASP A 191 -33.57 6.67 -0.26
C ASP A 191 -33.33 8.17 -0.22
N ARG A 192 -33.63 8.82 -1.34
CA ARG A 192 -33.79 10.26 -1.42
C ARG A 192 -35.02 10.62 -0.58
N GLY A 193 -34.81 10.64 0.73
CA GLY A 193 -35.69 11.32 1.67
C GLY A 193 -35.68 12.79 1.31
N LYS A 194 -36.78 13.23 0.71
CA LYS A 194 -37.10 14.63 0.41
C LYS A 194 -36.85 15.46 1.66
N PHE A 195 -35.81 16.30 1.65
CA PHE A 195 -35.79 17.46 2.53
C PHE A 195 -36.76 18.47 1.93
N ASN A 196 -38.04 18.34 2.28
CA ASN A 196 -38.97 19.45 2.16
C ASN A 196 -38.56 20.46 3.23
N GLY A 197 -38.35 21.70 2.79
CA GLY A 197 -38.21 22.83 3.68
C GLY A 197 -39.50 23.04 4.46
N GLU A 198 -39.36 23.30 5.75
CA GLU A 198 -40.32 24.07 6.50
C GLU A 198 -39.55 25.04 7.39
N SER A 199 -39.76 26.31 7.07
CA SER A 199 -39.42 27.47 7.87
C SER A 199 -40.10 27.36 9.22
N ILE A 200 -39.35 27.55 10.31
CA ILE A 200 -39.95 27.99 11.58
C ILE A 200 -39.15 29.19 12.07
N SER A 201 -39.79 30.34 11.90
CA SER A 201 -39.59 31.58 12.64
C SER A 201 -39.97 31.41 14.12
N ASN A 202 -39.24 32.14 14.98
CA ASN A 202 -39.65 32.78 16.26
C ASN A 202 -38.50 32.68 17.27
N SER A 203 -37.77 33.76 17.54
CA SER A 203 -38.12 34.86 18.46
C SER A 203 -38.01 34.46 19.94
N GLU A 204 -36.86 34.73 20.54
CA GLU A 204 -36.64 35.63 21.68
C GLU A 204 -35.13 35.83 21.89
#